data_AF-A0AAW8KZF1-F1
#
_entry.id   AF-A0AAW8KZF1-F1
#
_cell.length_a   1.000
_cell.length_b   1.000
_cell.length_c   1.000
_cell.angle_alpha   90.00
_cell.angle_beta   90.00
_cell.angle_gamma   90.00
#
_symmetry.space_group_name_H-M   'P 1'
#
loop_
_entity.id
_entity.type
_entity.pdbx_description
1 polymer ?
#
loop_
_entity_poly.entity_id
_entity_poly.type
_entity_poly.pdbx_seq_one_letter_code
_entity_poly.pdbx_strand_id
1 'polypeptide(L)'
;KRGTIANLIWTLKNDAHPFPQYLPSAIQALKTILKQDLPEILRQVGNDKQLTICVIPRAKNEQNYRQDQLHFKRTVSEVANELDGFIDGTSYIMRNLNTQTTHLERGQGEGGDGNSPYPGITNDTCTISSEVRGKDILLIDDVYTKDVGIDEDAIQALLNHGANSVIFYSIGKTSK
;
A
#
# COMPACT_ATOMS: atom_id res chain seq x y z
N LYS A 1 7.18 -4.02 -21.05
CA LYS A 1 6.40 -3.13 -21.95
C LYS A 1 6.13 -1.82 -21.21
N ARG A 2 6.47 -0.67 -21.80
CA ARG A 2 6.14 0.65 -21.24
C ARG A 2 4.61 0.81 -21.16
N GLY A 3 4.10 1.45 -20.09
CA GLY A 3 2.67 1.71 -19.91
C GLY A 3 1.85 0.59 -19.25
N THR A 4 2.50 -0.45 -18.71
CA THR A 4 1.79 -1.49 -17.92
C THR A 4 1.75 -1.13 -16.44
N ILE A 5 0.75 -1.62 -15.70
CA ILE A 5 0.66 -1.46 -14.24
C ILE A 5 1.92 -1.95 -13.53
N ALA A 6 2.48 -3.09 -13.96
CA ALA A 6 3.73 -3.60 -13.42
C ALA A 6 4.90 -2.60 -13.61
N ASN A 7 5.01 -1.97 -14.78
CA ASN A 7 6.05 -0.98 -15.04
C ASN A 7 5.83 0.32 -14.25
N LEU A 8 4.57 0.74 -14.08
CA LEU A 8 4.19 1.86 -13.22
C LEU A 8 4.67 1.64 -11.79
N ILE A 9 4.27 0.52 -11.18
CA ILE A 9 4.59 0.18 -9.79
C ILE A 9 6.10 0.05 -9.60
N TRP A 10 6.78 -0.62 -10.52
CA TRP A 10 8.24 -0.75 -10.48
C TRP A 10 8.95 0.60 -10.56
N THR A 11 8.46 1.52 -11.40
CA THR A 11 9.00 2.89 -11.50
C THR A 11 8.81 3.66 -10.19
N LEU A 12 7.63 3.53 -9.55
CA LEU A 12 7.34 4.19 -8.27
C LEU A 12 8.15 3.64 -7.09
N LYS A 13 8.47 2.34 -7.10
CA LYS A 13 9.33 1.71 -6.08
C LYS A 13 10.77 2.24 -6.13
N ASN A 14 11.26 2.53 -7.34
CA ASN A 14 12.54 3.21 -7.58
C ASN A 14 13.73 2.58 -6.81
N ASP A 15 13.76 1.24 -6.75
CA ASP A 15 14.74 0.47 -5.96
C ASP A 15 16.11 0.37 -6.66
N ALA A 16 16.55 -0.85 -7.05
CA ALA A 16 17.93 -1.12 -7.51
C ALA A 16 18.27 -0.47 -8.86
N HIS A 17 17.28 -0.16 -9.69
CA HIS A 17 17.45 0.52 -10.97
C HIS A 17 16.59 1.78 -10.97
N PRO A 18 17.08 2.91 -10.41
CA PRO A 18 16.28 4.11 -10.33
C PRO A 18 16.15 4.80 -11.69
N PHE A 19 14.94 5.28 -12.02
CA PHE A 19 14.67 6.02 -13.25
C PHE A 19 14.00 7.36 -12.93
N PRO A 20 14.76 8.33 -12.37
CA PRO A 20 14.19 9.58 -11.89
C PRO A 20 13.44 10.35 -13.00
N GLN A 21 13.85 10.23 -14.25
CA GLN A 21 13.18 10.86 -15.39
C GLN A 21 11.76 10.31 -15.66
N TYR A 22 11.43 9.11 -15.20
CA TYR A 22 10.12 8.49 -15.41
C TYR A 22 9.20 8.64 -14.18
N LEU A 23 9.72 9.07 -13.02
CA LEU A 23 8.94 9.26 -11.81
C LEU A 23 7.77 10.24 -12.01
N PRO A 24 7.92 11.41 -12.65
CA PRO A 24 6.80 12.34 -12.83
C PRO A 24 5.63 11.72 -13.61
N SER A 25 5.93 11.00 -14.69
CA SER A 25 4.91 10.31 -15.49
C SER A 25 4.25 9.18 -14.72
N ALA A 26 5.01 8.43 -13.93
CA ALA A 26 4.50 7.36 -13.08
C ALA A 26 3.58 7.90 -11.97
N ILE A 27 4.00 8.95 -11.27
CA ILE A 27 3.19 9.65 -10.25
C ILE A 27 1.88 10.13 -10.87
N GLN A 28 1.95 10.79 -12.03
CA GLN A 28 0.74 11.29 -12.69
C GLN A 28 -0.19 10.16 -13.11
N ALA A 29 0.33 9.03 -13.60
CA ALA A 29 -0.48 7.86 -13.95
C ALA A 29 -1.17 7.26 -12.73
N LEU A 30 -0.47 7.13 -11.59
CA LEU A 30 -1.09 6.66 -10.34
C LEU A 30 -2.15 7.64 -9.84
N LYS A 31 -1.90 8.96 -9.89
CA LYS A 31 -2.91 9.97 -9.55
C LYS A 31 -4.16 9.81 -10.41
N THR A 32 -4.01 9.62 -11.72
CA THR A 32 -5.15 9.43 -12.63
C THR A 32 -5.95 8.19 -12.28
N ILE A 33 -5.28 7.05 -11.99
CA ILE A 33 -5.95 5.81 -11.56
C ILE A 33 -6.74 6.06 -10.27
N LEU A 34 -6.10 6.59 -9.23
CA LEU A 34 -6.74 6.81 -7.93
C LEU A 34 -7.90 7.82 -8.01
N LYS A 35 -7.75 8.90 -8.78
CA LYS A 35 -8.82 9.89 -8.98
C LYS A 35 -10.03 9.34 -9.73
N GLN A 36 -9.86 8.29 -10.51
CA GLN A 36 -10.96 7.59 -11.16
C GLN A 36 -11.58 6.54 -10.23
N ASP A 37 -10.75 5.72 -9.59
CA ASP A 37 -11.21 4.54 -8.86
C ASP A 37 -11.75 4.87 -7.47
N LEU A 38 -11.14 5.80 -6.74
CA LEU A 38 -11.57 6.12 -5.37
C LEU A 38 -13.02 6.64 -5.30
N PRO A 39 -13.46 7.61 -6.13
CA PRO A 39 -14.86 8.03 -6.12
C PRO A 39 -15.83 6.91 -6.48
N GLU A 40 -15.43 6.00 -7.38
CA GLU A 40 -16.25 4.85 -7.76
C GLU A 40 -16.38 3.82 -6.62
N ILE A 41 -15.29 3.57 -5.88
CA ILE A 41 -15.31 2.75 -4.66
C ILE A 41 -16.24 3.37 -3.62
N LEU A 42 -16.12 4.68 -3.36
CA LEU A 42 -16.99 5.37 -2.42
C LEU A 42 -18.46 5.24 -2.82
N ARG A 43 -18.78 5.38 -4.11
CA ARG A 43 -20.13 5.21 -4.65
C ARG A 43 -20.69 3.81 -4.44
N GLN A 44 -19.86 2.77 -4.57
CA GLN A 44 -20.27 1.38 -4.34
C GLN A 44 -20.54 1.07 -2.86
N VAL A 45 -19.84 1.76 -1.96
CA VAL A 45 -19.96 1.58 -0.51
C VAL A 45 -21.11 2.42 0.08
N GLY A 46 -21.38 3.58 -0.53
CA GLY A 46 -22.38 4.56 -0.10
C GLY A 46 -21.77 5.95 -0.01
N ASN A 47 -22.34 6.92 -0.75
CA ASN A 47 -21.80 8.28 -0.86
C ASN A 47 -21.88 9.09 0.46
N ASP A 48 -22.67 8.65 1.42
CA ASP A 48 -22.79 9.24 2.76
C ASP A 48 -21.68 8.77 3.72
N LYS A 49 -20.86 7.80 3.30
CA LYS A 49 -19.74 7.31 4.07
C LYS A 49 -18.52 8.21 3.97
N GLN A 50 -17.65 8.10 4.97
CA GLN A 50 -16.30 8.63 4.92
C GLN A 50 -15.32 7.47 5.09
N LEU A 51 -14.38 7.32 4.15
CA LEU A 51 -13.40 6.24 4.15
C LEU A 51 -12.03 6.74 4.61
N THR A 52 -11.40 6.05 5.54
CA THR A 52 -10.01 6.33 5.92
C THR A 52 -9.06 5.50 5.07
N ILE A 53 -8.19 6.16 4.32
CA ILE A 53 -7.26 5.51 3.41
C ILE A 53 -6.02 5.08 4.19
N CYS A 54 -5.78 3.78 4.27
CA CYS A 54 -4.53 3.20 4.76
C CYS A 54 -3.75 2.56 3.62
N VAL A 55 -2.42 2.50 3.74
CA VAL A 55 -1.55 1.87 2.74
C VAL A 55 -0.78 0.74 3.40
N ILE A 56 -0.69 -0.41 2.74
CA ILE A 56 0.16 -1.51 3.21
C ILE A 56 1.62 -1.05 3.18
N PRO A 57 2.36 -1.13 4.30
CA PRO A 57 3.76 -0.69 4.30
C PRO A 57 4.61 -1.56 3.37
N ARG A 58 5.70 -0.99 2.85
CA ARG A 58 6.73 -1.79 2.17
C ARG A 58 7.49 -2.68 3.15
N ALA A 59 8.26 -3.63 2.60
CA ALA A 59 8.99 -4.65 3.36
C ALA A 59 9.84 -4.11 4.52
N LYS A 60 10.51 -2.97 4.33
CA LYS A 60 11.42 -2.38 5.32
C LYS A 60 10.75 -1.23 6.08
N ASN A 61 11.30 -0.87 7.23
CA ASN A 61 10.95 0.38 7.91
C ASN A 61 11.08 1.58 6.94
N GLU A 62 10.15 2.53 7.01
CA GLU A 62 10.10 3.70 6.13
C GLU A 62 11.41 4.51 6.15
N GLN A 63 12.10 4.57 7.29
CA GLN A 63 13.38 5.24 7.47
C GLN A 63 14.53 4.62 6.65
N ASN A 64 14.37 3.37 6.20
CA ASN A 64 15.34 2.67 5.36
C ASN A 64 15.17 3.00 3.86
N TYR A 65 14.15 3.76 3.49
CA TYR A 65 13.90 4.16 2.11
C TYR A 65 14.31 5.63 1.87
N ARG A 66 14.82 5.89 0.68
CA ARG A 66 15.02 7.26 0.21
C ARG A 66 13.67 7.92 -0.07
N GLN A 67 13.63 9.24 -0.04
CA GLN A 67 12.42 10.02 -0.32
C GLN A 67 11.82 9.75 -1.70
N ASP A 68 12.66 9.40 -2.68
CA ASP A 68 12.27 9.05 -4.04
C ASP A 68 11.79 7.59 -4.21
N GLN A 69 11.77 6.80 -3.13
CA GLN A 69 11.20 5.44 -3.08
C GLN A 69 9.83 5.39 -2.38
N LEU A 70 9.39 6.52 -1.83
CA LEU A 70 8.13 6.66 -1.07
C LEU A 70 7.00 7.29 -1.91
N HIS A 71 7.20 7.42 -3.23
CA HIS A 71 6.24 8.08 -4.12
C HIS A 71 4.88 7.40 -4.18
N PHE A 72 4.79 6.07 -4.02
CA PHE A 72 3.50 5.39 -3.97
C PHE A 72 2.64 5.91 -2.81
N LYS A 73 3.13 5.78 -1.57
CA LYS A 73 2.44 6.24 -0.36
C LYS A 73 2.16 7.74 -0.40
N ARG A 74 3.14 8.55 -0.82
CA ARG A 74 2.97 10.01 -0.98
C ARG A 74 1.86 10.34 -1.97
N THR A 75 1.81 9.67 -3.12
CA THR A 75 0.77 9.91 -4.12
C THR A 75 -0.61 9.52 -3.61
N VAL A 76 -0.73 8.42 -2.88
CA VAL A 76 -1.99 8.02 -2.25
C VAL A 76 -2.45 9.06 -1.22
N SER A 77 -1.54 9.53 -0.36
CA SER A 77 -1.80 10.61 0.62
C SER A 77 -2.24 11.90 -0.06
N GLU A 78 -1.55 12.33 -1.13
CA GLU A 78 -1.94 13.52 -1.91
C GLU A 78 -3.35 13.38 -2.47
N VAL A 79 -3.70 12.25 -3.10
CA VAL A 79 -5.05 12.04 -3.65
C VAL A 79 -6.10 11.96 -2.55
N ALA A 80 -5.81 11.33 -1.40
CA ALA A 80 -6.70 11.27 -0.25
C ALA A 80 -7.07 12.66 0.27
N ASN A 81 -6.12 13.60 0.27
CA ASN A 81 -6.34 14.98 0.70
C ASN A 81 -6.99 15.86 -0.38
N GLU A 82 -6.97 15.44 -1.65
CA GLU A 82 -7.57 16.18 -2.77
C GLU A 82 -9.05 15.82 -3.02
N LEU A 83 -9.51 14.64 -2.57
CA LEU A 83 -10.87 14.14 -2.83
C LEU A 83 -11.76 14.22 -1.59
N ASP A 84 -13.03 14.60 -1.80
CA ASP A 84 -14.05 14.58 -0.75
C ASP A 84 -14.44 13.14 -0.37
N GLY A 85 -14.82 12.94 0.89
CA GLY A 85 -15.25 11.64 1.41
C GLY A 85 -14.10 10.74 1.89
N PHE A 86 -12.86 11.23 1.88
CA PHE A 86 -11.69 10.48 2.34
C PHE A 86 -10.96 11.16 3.50
N ILE A 87 -10.37 10.35 4.38
CA ILE A 87 -9.41 10.77 5.40
C ILE A 87 -8.06 10.16 5.07
N ASP A 88 -7.00 10.97 5.09
CA ASP A 88 -5.62 10.47 4.97
C ASP A 88 -5.18 9.75 6.25
N GLY A 89 -5.21 8.41 6.21
CA GLY A 89 -4.66 7.52 7.23
C GLY A 89 -3.43 6.75 6.72
N THR A 90 -2.73 7.26 5.72
CA THR A 90 -1.62 6.52 5.07
C THR A 90 -0.45 6.23 6.01
N SER A 91 -0.36 6.95 7.13
CA SER A 91 0.60 6.75 8.22
C SER A 91 0.06 5.92 9.39
N TYR A 92 -1.16 5.38 9.32
CA TYR A 92 -1.76 4.63 10.42
C TYR A 92 -1.22 3.20 10.55
N ILE A 93 -0.61 2.67 9.50
CA ILE A 93 0.11 1.40 9.53
C ILE A 93 1.57 1.72 9.19
N MET A 94 2.49 1.47 10.12
CA MET A 94 3.91 1.75 9.92
C MET A 94 4.76 0.54 10.26
N ARG A 95 5.64 0.16 9.34
CA ARG A 95 6.60 -0.94 9.52
C ARG A 95 7.69 -0.52 10.49
N ASN A 96 7.85 -1.22 11.60
CA ASN A 96 8.93 -1.00 12.56
C ASN A 96 10.04 -2.04 12.42
N LEU A 97 9.69 -3.28 12.08
CA LEU A 97 10.62 -4.39 11.84
C LEU A 97 10.60 -4.78 10.37
N ASN A 98 11.78 -5.02 9.77
CA ASN A 98 11.87 -5.44 8.38
C ASN A 98 11.25 -6.84 8.18
N THR A 99 10.62 -7.06 7.02
CA THR A 99 10.15 -8.37 6.55
C THR A 99 10.91 -8.78 5.29
N GLN A 100 10.88 -10.06 4.96
CA GLN A 100 11.39 -10.53 3.67
C GLN A 100 10.48 -10.02 2.54
N THR A 101 11.08 -9.62 1.42
CA THR A 101 10.32 -9.36 0.19
C THR A 101 9.96 -10.70 -0.46
N THR A 102 8.72 -10.85 -0.90
CA THR A 102 8.23 -12.06 -1.60
C THR A 102 8.68 -12.13 -3.06
N HIS A 103 9.24 -11.04 -3.62
CA HIS A 103 9.59 -10.93 -5.04
C HIS A 103 11.09 -11.11 -5.34
N LEU A 104 11.95 -11.13 -4.32
CA LEU A 104 13.40 -11.29 -4.50
C LEU A 104 13.81 -12.66 -3.94
N GLU A 105 13.58 -13.71 -4.73
CA GLU A 105 14.11 -15.03 -4.41
C GLU A 105 15.64 -14.99 -4.38
N ARG A 106 16.19 -15.17 -3.17
CA ARG A 106 17.34 -16.01 -2.76
C ARG A 106 18.69 -15.94 -3.51
N GLY A 107 18.87 -15.11 -4.54
CA GLY A 107 20.08 -15.15 -5.38
C GLY A 107 21.10 -14.03 -5.18
N GLN A 108 20.70 -12.86 -4.65
CA GLN A 108 21.53 -11.63 -4.71
C GLN A 108 21.65 -10.87 -3.38
N GLY A 109 21.27 -11.46 -2.24
CA GLY A 109 21.38 -10.78 -0.93
C GLY A 109 20.38 -9.63 -0.69
N GLU A 110 19.47 -9.37 -1.63
CA GLU A 110 18.48 -8.27 -1.55
C GLU A 110 17.11 -8.69 -0.99
N GLY A 111 16.93 -9.97 -0.63
CA GLY A 111 15.66 -10.54 -0.18
C GLY A 111 15.08 -9.91 1.09
N GLY A 112 15.86 -9.11 1.81
CA GLY A 112 15.55 -8.59 3.14
C GLY A 112 16.05 -9.52 4.24
N ASP A 113 16.33 -8.96 5.40
CA ASP A 113 16.80 -9.60 6.63
C ASP A 113 15.65 -10.08 7.54
N GLY A 114 14.41 -9.91 7.09
CA GLY A 114 13.22 -10.22 7.87
C GLY A 114 12.61 -11.60 7.60
N ASN A 115 11.55 -11.90 8.34
CA ASN A 115 10.80 -13.15 8.19
C ASN A 115 10.02 -13.20 6.86
N SER A 116 9.90 -14.39 6.27
CA SER A 116 8.94 -14.67 5.19
C SER A 116 7.50 -14.41 5.67
N PRO A 117 6.49 -14.24 4.79
CA PRO A 117 5.09 -14.07 5.21
C PRO A 117 4.60 -15.19 6.13
N TYR A 118 3.90 -14.84 7.21
CA TYR A 118 3.20 -15.74 8.12
C TYR A 118 1.98 -15.05 8.75
N PRO A 119 0.96 -15.79 9.21
CA PRO A 119 -0.17 -15.21 9.94
C PRO A 119 0.31 -14.50 11.23
N GLY A 120 -0.05 -13.22 11.39
CA GLY A 120 0.37 -12.36 12.49
C GLY A 120 1.47 -11.36 12.14
N ILE A 121 2.12 -11.49 10.97
CA ILE A 121 3.29 -10.68 10.62
C ILE A 121 3.02 -9.18 10.65
N THR A 122 1.82 -8.71 10.29
CA THR A 122 1.47 -7.29 10.33
C THR A 122 1.48 -6.77 11.77
N ASN A 123 0.90 -7.50 12.73
CA ASN A 123 0.92 -7.09 14.14
C ASN A 123 2.33 -7.17 14.73
N ASP A 124 3.10 -8.18 14.33
CA ASP A 124 4.45 -8.39 14.87
C ASP A 124 5.45 -7.35 14.33
N THR A 125 5.22 -6.84 13.12
CA THR A 125 6.20 -5.99 12.42
C THR A 125 5.75 -4.56 12.17
N CYS A 126 4.47 -4.24 12.39
CA CYS A 126 3.92 -2.90 12.20
C CYS A 126 3.33 -2.33 13.50
N THR A 127 3.43 -1.01 13.66
CA THR A 127 2.55 -0.26 14.56
C THR A 127 1.29 0.14 13.82
N ILE A 128 0.14 -0.14 14.44
CA ILE A 128 -1.17 0.30 13.97
C ILE A 128 -1.69 1.39 14.91
N SER A 129 -2.02 2.55 14.34
CA SER A 129 -2.53 3.71 15.08
C SER A 129 -3.87 3.40 15.75
N SER A 130 -4.09 3.89 16.96
CA SER A 130 -5.41 3.82 17.62
C SER A 130 -6.51 4.55 16.85
N GLU A 131 -6.13 5.46 15.95
CA GLU A 131 -7.03 6.19 15.07
C GLU A 131 -7.78 5.29 14.07
N VAL A 132 -7.42 4.01 13.90
CA VAL A 132 -8.19 3.09 13.06
C VAL A 132 -9.53 2.69 13.71
N ARG A 133 -9.67 2.87 15.03
CA ARG A 133 -10.85 2.41 15.79
C ARG A 133 -12.12 3.08 15.32
N GLY A 134 -13.14 2.26 15.03
CA GLY A 134 -14.46 2.70 14.58
C GLY A 134 -14.50 3.26 13.16
N LYS A 135 -13.38 3.25 12.41
CA LYS A 135 -13.32 3.80 11.05
C LYS A 135 -13.61 2.74 10.00
N ASP A 136 -14.28 3.14 8.92
CA ASP A 136 -14.35 2.36 7.68
C ASP A 136 -13.06 2.58 6.89
N ILE A 137 -12.24 1.54 6.76
CA ILE A 137 -10.91 1.62 6.16
C ILE A 137 -10.96 1.22 4.69
N LEU A 138 -10.35 2.03 3.83
CA LEU A 138 -9.93 1.62 2.50
C LEU A 138 -8.43 1.31 2.53
N LEU A 139 -8.08 0.03 2.54
CA LEU A 139 -6.71 -0.47 2.55
C LEU A 139 -6.19 -0.61 1.11
N ILE A 140 -5.14 0.13 0.79
CA ILE A 140 -4.55 0.18 -0.54
C ILE A 140 -3.19 -0.54 -0.55
N ASP A 141 -2.99 -1.43 -1.52
CA ASP A 141 -1.70 -2.03 -1.84
C ASP A 141 -1.28 -1.79 -3.30
N ASP A 142 0.01 -1.92 -3.58
CA ASP A 142 0.49 -1.81 -4.95
C ASP A 142 0.12 -3.03 -5.80
N VAL A 143 0.31 -4.26 -5.29
CA VAL A 143 0.06 -5.50 -6.05
C VAL A 143 -0.48 -6.60 -5.15
N TYR A 144 -1.73 -6.98 -5.40
CA TYR A 144 -2.27 -8.20 -4.82
C TYR A 144 -1.58 -9.44 -5.40
N THR A 145 -0.97 -10.24 -4.52
CA THR A 145 -0.37 -11.53 -4.88
C THR A 145 -1.13 -12.67 -4.21
N LYS A 146 -1.83 -13.47 -5.03
CA LYS A 146 -2.66 -14.57 -4.55
C LYS A 146 -1.81 -15.60 -3.78
N ASP A 147 -2.31 -16.02 -2.61
CA ASP A 147 -1.75 -17.03 -1.71
C ASP A 147 -0.48 -16.60 -0.94
N VAL A 148 -0.12 -15.31 -0.96
CA VAL A 148 0.95 -14.76 -0.10
C VAL A 148 0.46 -14.42 1.31
N GLY A 149 -0.80 -13.97 1.44
CA GLY A 149 -1.45 -13.77 2.75
C GLY A 149 -1.11 -12.47 3.47
N ILE A 150 -0.30 -11.58 2.90
CA ILE A 150 0.08 -10.31 3.54
C ILE A 150 -1.11 -9.34 3.57
N ASP A 151 -1.86 -9.24 2.48
CA ASP A 151 -3.03 -8.37 2.39
C ASP A 151 -4.12 -8.84 3.35
N GLU A 152 -4.39 -10.14 3.37
CA GLU A 152 -5.36 -10.76 4.27
C GLU A 152 -4.96 -10.60 5.75
N ASP A 153 -3.67 -10.73 6.06
CA ASP A 153 -3.15 -10.49 7.41
C ASP A 153 -3.30 -9.03 7.84
N ALA A 154 -3.04 -8.07 6.94
CA ALA A 154 -3.22 -6.65 7.21
C ALA A 154 -4.69 -6.28 7.44
N ILE A 155 -5.60 -6.86 6.65
CA ILE A 155 -7.06 -6.72 6.86
C ILE A 155 -7.44 -7.22 8.26
N GLN A 156 -6.99 -8.42 8.64
CA GLN A 156 -7.31 -8.99 9.95
C GLN A 156 -6.70 -8.16 11.08
N ALA A 157 -5.48 -7.64 10.92
CA ALA A 157 -4.82 -6.79 11.90
C ALA A 157 -5.61 -5.49 12.17
N LEU A 158 -6.13 -4.84 11.11
CA LEU A 158 -6.98 -3.65 11.24
C LEU A 158 -8.30 -3.96 11.98
N LEU A 159 -8.96 -5.06 11.63
CA LEU A 159 -10.19 -5.50 12.31
C LEU A 159 -9.93 -5.79 13.79
N ASN A 160 -8.82 -6.46 14.12
CA ASN A 160 -8.41 -6.73 15.50
C ASN A 160 -8.10 -5.44 16.29
N HIS A 161 -7.65 -4.38 15.61
CA HIS A 161 -7.42 -3.06 16.20
C HIS A 161 -8.68 -2.19 16.28
N GLY A 162 -9.83 -2.74 15.89
CA GLY A 162 -11.14 -2.11 16.07
C GLY A 162 -11.63 -1.29 14.88
N ALA A 163 -11.08 -1.47 13.68
CA ALA A 163 -11.69 -0.94 12.45
C ALA A 163 -13.14 -1.45 12.32
N ASN A 164 -14.05 -0.59 11.87
CA ASN A 164 -15.46 -0.95 11.70
C ASN A 164 -15.66 -1.84 10.47
N SER A 165 -14.98 -1.51 9.37
CA SER A 165 -14.92 -2.32 8.16
C SER A 165 -13.60 -2.08 7.43
N VAL A 166 -13.22 -3.02 6.56
CA VAL A 166 -12.03 -2.90 5.72
C VAL A 166 -12.39 -3.28 4.28
N ILE A 167 -12.17 -2.36 3.36
CA ILE A 167 -12.26 -2.56 1.92
C ILE A 167 -10.83 -2.65 1.39
N PHE A 168 -10.52 -3.71 0.65
CA PHE A 168 -9.20 -3.86 0.04
C PHE A 168 -9.23 -3.46 -1.43
N TYR A 169 -8.23 -2.67 -1.83
CA TYR A 169 -8.03 -2.24 -3.21
C TYR A 169 -6.54 -2.34 -3.58
N SER A 170 -6.24 -2.94 -4.73
CA SER A 170 -4.89 -3.08 -5.24
C SER A 170 -4.78 -2.49 -6.64
N ILE A 171 -3.71 -1.74 -6.91
CA ILE A 171 -3.48 -1.16 -8.25
C ILE A 171 -3.23 -2.26 -9.30
N GLY A 172 -2.44 -3.26 -8.92
CA GLY A 172 -2.13 -4.43 -9.74
C GLY A 172 -2.58 -5.73 -9.08
N LYS A 173 -2.69 -6.76 -9.89
CA LYS A 173 -2.85 -8.15 -9.44
C LYS A 173 -1.92 -9.03 -10.24
N THR A 174 -1.23 -9.95 -9.58
CA THR A 174 -0.41 -10.95 -10.27
C THR A 174 -1.31 -11.92 -11.05
N SER A 175 -1.02 -12.12 -12.33
CA SER A 175 -1.57 -13.24 -13.09
C SER A 175 -0.89 -14.52 -12.62
N LYS A 176 -1.64 -15.45 -12.03
CA LYS A 176 -1.17 -16.84 -11.96
C LYS A 176 -1.25 -17.48 -13.33
#